data_AF-A0A3B9SGN8-F1
#
_entry.id   AF-A0A3B9SGN8-F1
#
_cell.length_a   1.000
_cell.length_b   1.000
_cell.length_c   1.000
_cell.angle_alpha   90.00
_cell.angle_beta   90.00
_cell.angle_gamma   90.00
#
_symmetry.space_group_name_H-M   'P 1'
#
loop_
_entity.id
_entity.type
_entity.pdbx_description
1 polymer ?
#
loop_
_entity_poly.entity_id
_entity_poly.type
_entity_poly.pdbx_seq_one_letter_code
_entity_poly.pdbx_strand_id
1 'polypeptide(L)'
;MYCKNCGNKADDTAPFCSHCGKPLNDEILESGAPYSQNGQAPQLPYMHQPYIPQNPYTQIYGQPYQQIPPIPPYIQPTILNFQQPQPIVPTANGTCTAAFICGLVGFFIMPWIFGIVAIICGIVGIVNFDAVRHNNKWQGITGLVLGIINILWAILVYAYILDVITKAFSSM
;
A
#
# COMPACT_ATOMS: atom_id res chain seq x y z
N MET A 1 -23.88 -13.37 -15.46
CA MET A 1 -23.46 -14.43 -14.51
C MET A 1 -22.59 -13.83 -13.40
N TYR A 2 -22.10 -14.59 -12.42
CA TYR A 2 -21.10 -14.10 -11.45
C TYR A 2 -19.77 -14.81 -11.69
N CYS A 3 -18.66 -14.06 -11.64
CA CYS A 3 -17.33 -14.64 -11.84
C CYS A 3 -16.98 -15.59 -10.69
N LYS A 4 -16.71 -16.85 -10.98
CA LYS A 4 -16.34 -17.87 -9.97
C LYS A 4 -15.04 -17.55 -9.24
N ASN A 5 -14.18 -16.72 -9.82
CA ASN A 5 -12.88 -16.37 -9.25
C ASN A 5 -12.91 -15.13 -8.35
N CYS A 6 -13.63 -14.07 -8.71
CA CYS A 6 -13.65 -12.82 -7.94
C CYS A 6 -15.00 -12.45 -7.35
N GLY A 7 -16.06 -13.23 -7.64
CA GLY A 7 -17.41 -13.01 -7.10
C GLY A 7 -18.18 -11.83 -7.70
N ASN A 8 -17.55 -11.00 -8.55
CA ASN A 8 -18.21 -9.86 -9.16
C ASN A 8 -19.17 -10.26 -10.29
N LYS A 9 -20.18 -9.42 -10.51
CA LYS A 9 -21.15 -9.60 -11.61
C LYS A 9 -20.39 -9.53 -12.94
N ALA A 10 -20.50 -10.59 -13.71
CA ALA A 10 -19.82 -10.79 -14.98
C ALA A 10 -20.83 -10.74 -16.13
N ASP A 11 -20.44 -10.02 -17.18
CA ASP A 11 -21.14 -10.03 -18.46
C ASP A 11 -21.09 -11.45 -19.02
N ASP A 12 -22.24 -11.93 -19.48
CA ASP A 12 -22.44 -13.29 -19.95
C ASP A 12 -21.94 -13.52 -21.39
N THR A 13 -21.58 -12.46 -22.10
CA THR A 13 -20.99 -12.50 -23.45
C THR A 13 -19.49 -12.20 -23.46
N ALA A 14 -18.92 -11.75 -22.33
CA ALA A 14 -17.52 -11.36 -22.26
C ALA A 14 -16.60 -12.59 -22.07
N PRO A 15 -15.56 -12.75 -22.90
CA PRO A 15 -14.63 -13.87 -22.78
C PRO A 15 -13.78 -13.80 -21.50
N PHE A 16 -13.58 -12.61 -20.92
CA PHE A 16 -12.79 -12.38 -19.72
C PHE A 16 -13.52 -11.47 -18.74
N CYS A 17 -13.28 -11.68 -17.44
CA CYS A 17 -13.83 -10.87 -16.38
C CYS A 17 -13.20 -9.48 -16.37
N SER A 18 -14.01 -8.44 -16.53
CA SER A 18 -13.57 -7.04 -16.46
C SER A 18 -12.99 -6.62 -15.11
N HIS A 19 -13.30 -7.35 -14.04
CA HIS A 19 -12.80 -7.05 -12.69
C HIS A 19 -11.51 -7.79 -12.31
N CYS A 20 -11.27 -9.00 -12.84
CA CYS A 20 -10.10 -9.80 -12.44
C CYS A 20 -9.29 -10.39 -13.60
N GLY A 21 -9.71 -10.17 -14.84
CA GLY A 21 -9.02 -10.59 -16.06
C GLY A 21 -9.07 -12.08 -16.39
N LYS A 22 -9.66 -12.92 -15.52
CA LYS A 22 -9.75 -14.37 -15.79
C LYS A 22 -10.83 -14.71 -16.81
N PRO A 23 -10.63 -15.76 -17.64
CA PRO A 23 -11.64 -16.19 -18.60
C PRO A 23 -12.92 -16.62 -17.88
N LEU A 24 -14.07 -16.28 -18.46
CA LEU A 24 -15.39 -16.60 -17.90
C LEU A 24 -16.02 -17.85 -18.52
N ASN A 25 -15.45 -18.33 -19.62
CA ASN A 25 -15.90 -19.54 -20.30
C ASN A 25 -15.04 -20.74 -19.87
N ASP A 26 -15.67 -21.68 -19.17
CA ASP A 26 -15.03 -22.92 -18.69
C ASP A 26 -14.70 -23.90 -19.84
N GLU A 27 -15.23 -23.70 -21.07
CA GLU A 27 -14.91 -24.52 -22.25
C GLU A 27 -13.42 -24.46 -22.68
N ILE A 28 -12.69 -23.44 -22.21
CA ILE A 28 -11.24 -23.28 -22.44
C ILE A 28 -10.41 -24.12 -21.44
N LEU A 29 -11.02 -24.68 -20.40
CA LEU A 29 -10.30 -25.39 -19.33
C LEU A 29 -10.16 -26.90 -19.54
N GLU A 30 -10.98 -27.54 -20.38
CA GLU A 30 -11.03 -29.02 -20.49
C GLU A 30 -10.62 -29.62 -21.84
N SER A 31 -10.34 -28.83 -22.86
CA SER A 31 -9.66 -29.34 -24.06
C SER A 31 -8.28 -28.69 -24.18
N GLY A 32 -7.26 -29.43 -23.76
CA GLY A 32 -5.87 -29.07 -24.01
C GLY A 32 -5.65 -28.94 -25.52
N ALA A 33 -5.71 -27.72 -26.03
CA ALA A 33 -5.36 -27.39 -27.40
C ALA A 33 -4.17 -26.42 -27.37
N PRO A 34 -3.10 -26.69 -28.13
CA PRO A 34 -1.94 -25.83 -28.16
C PRO A 34 -2.32 -24.47 -28.75
N TYR A 35 -1.75 -23.42 -28.15
CA TYR A 35 -1.68 -22.08 -28.70
C TYR A 35 -1.35 -22.16 -30.20
N SER A 36 -2.26 -21.69 -31.06
CA SER A 36 -1.99 -21.50 -32.48
C SER A 36 -1.87 -20.03 -32.81
N GLN A 37 -0.65 -19.72 -33.23
CA GLN A 37 -0.03 -18.48 -33.62
C GLN A 37 -0.54 -17.96 -34.99
N ASN A 38 -1.83 -17.65 -35.16
CA ASN A 38 -2.25 -16.79 -36.29
C ASN A 38 -3.71 -16.32 -36.17
N GLY A 39 -3.91 -15.02 -35.95
CA GLY A 39 -5.24 -14.40 -35.90
C GLY A 39 -5.11 -12.90 -35.73
N GLN A 40 -4.94 -12.20 -36.84
CA GLN A 40 -4.77 -10.75 -36.91
C GLN A 40 -6.05 -10.05 -36.42
N ALA A 41 -5.91 -9.17 -35.42
CA ALA A 41 -6.92 -8.18 -35.06
C ALA A 41 -7.00 -7.09 -36.17
N PRO A 42 -8.18 -6.54 -36.51
CA PRO A 42 -8.27 -5.37 -37.39
C PRO A 42 -7.44 -4.20 -36.81
N GLN A 43 -6.40 -3.82 -37.55
CA GLN A 43 -5.44 -2.79 -37.15
C GLN A 43 -6.07 -1.40 -37.34
N LEU A 44 -6.20 -0.63 -36.26
CA LEU A 44 -6.39 0.83 -36.31
C LEU A 44 -5.01 1.51 -36.43
N PRO A 45 -4.83 2.56 -37.28
CA PRO A 45 -3.52 3.17 -37.53
C PRO A 45 -2.90 3.75 -36.24
N TYR A 46 -1.74 3.23 -35.86
CA TYR A 46 -1.03 3.63 -34.64
C TYR A 46 -0.16 4.86 -34.92
N MET A 47 -0.44 5.99 -34.25
CA MET A 47 0.45 7.14 -34.17
C MET A 47 1.64 6.80 -33.27
N HIS A 48 2.85 6.97 -33.80
CA HIS A 48 4.10 6.69 -33.09
C HIS A 48 4.32 7.72 -31.96
N GLN A 49 4.26 7.29 -30.70
CA GLN A 49 4.56 8.14 -29.55
C GLN A 49 6.01 7.88 -29.08
N PRO A 50 6.84 8.91 -28.86
CA PRO A 50 8.24 8.72 -28.48
C PRO A 50 8.36 8.01 -27.13
N TYR A 51 9.12 6.93 -27.11
CA TYR A 51 9.41 6.14 -25.91
C TYR A 51 10.29 6.96 -24.95
N ILE A 52 9.72 7.32 -23.79
CA ILE A 52 10.44 7.91 -22.66
C ILE A 52 10.94 6.75 -21.77
N PRO A 53 12.24 6.67 -21.40
CA PRO A 53 12.75 5.59 -20.56
C PRO A 53 12.10 5.62 -19.17
N GLN A 54 11.42 4.53 -18.80
CA GLN A 54 10.77 4.37 -17.51
C GLN A 54 11.78 3.86 -16.47
N ASN A 55 12.37 4.78 -15.70
CA ASN A 55 13.20 4.42 -14.54
C ASN A 55 12.29 4.00 -13.37
N PRO A 56 12.53 2.84 -12.72
CA PRO A 56 11.84 2.49 -11.50
C PRO A 56 12.42 3.32 -10.34
N TYR A 57 11.64 3.51 -9.27
CA TYR A 57 11.93 4.25 -8.02
C TYR A 57 12.09 5.79 -8.09
N THR A 58 11.01 6.51 -7.77
CA THR A 58 11.11 7.75 -6.98
C THR A 58 9.99 7.81 -5.94
N GLN A 59 10.38 7.71 -4.66
CA GLN A 59 9.54 8.10 -3.52
C GLN A 59 9.63 9.62 -3.36
N ILE A 60 8.49 10.32 -3.43
CA ILE A 60 8.41 11.77 -3.22
C ILE A 60 8.01 12.04 -1.76
N TYR A 61 9.01 12.34 -0.93
CA TYR A 61 8.83 13.18 0.26
C TYR A 61 9.64 14.46 0.02
N GLY A 62 8.93 15.57 -0.23
CA GLY A 62 9.39 16.97 -0.26
C GLY A 62 10.58 17.32 -1.17
N GLN A 63 10.38 18.08 -2.26
CA GLN A 63 11.49 18.74 -2.97
C GLN A 63 11.13 20.17 -3.39
N PRO A 64 12.07 21.15 -3.25
CA PRO A 64 11.88 22.55 -3.61
C PRO A 64 12.08 22.76 -5.13
N TYR A 65 11.40 23.78 -5.65
CA TYR A 65 11.24 24.06 -7.08
C TYR A 65 12.57 24.44 -7.77
N GLN A 66 12.95 23.74 -8.85
CA GLN A 66 13.95 24.22 -9.81
C GLN A 66 13.26 24.82 -11.04
N GLN A 67 13.71 26.02 -11.42
CA GLN A 67 13.15 26.87 -12.47
C GLN A 67 13.74 26.50 -13.84
N ILE A 68 12.89 26.17 -14.80
CA ILE A 68 13.24 25.77 -16.17
C ILE A 68 13.27 27.02 -17.10
N PRO A 69 14.25 27.17 -18.01
CA PRO A 69 14.35 28.32 -18.92
C PRO A 69 13.24 28.35 -20.00
N PRO A 70 12.85 29.55 -20.49
CA PRO A 70 11.67 29.74 -21.34
C PRO A 70 11.83 29.16 -22.76
N ILE A 71 10.85 28.35 -23.17
CA ILE A 71 10.72 27.72 -24.49
C ILE A 71 9.84 28.56 -25.43
N PRO A 72 10.14 28.63 -26.75
CA PRO A 72 9.40 29.44 -27.73
C PRO A 72 8.01 28.89 -28.08
N PRO A 73 7.06 29.74 -28.54
CA PRO A 73 5.65 29.40 -28.61
C PRO A 73 5.32 28.58 -29.86
N TYR A 74 4.87 27.33 -29.66
CA TYR A 74 4.18 26.56 -30.69
C TYR A 74 2.68 26.51 -30.39
N ILE A 75 1.87 26.56 -31.45
CA ILE A 75 0.41 26.63 -31.39
C ILE A 75 -0.12 25.26 -30.95
N GLN A 76 -0.87 25.22 -29.85
CA GLN A 76 -1.39 23.98 -29.27
C GLN A 76 -2.88 23.83 -29.61
N PRO A 77 -3.33 22.72 -30.23
CA PRO A 77 -4.74 22.47 -30.47
C PRO A 77 -5.47 22.17 -29.16
N THR A 78 -6.67 22.74 -28.99
CA THR A 78 -7.52 22.58 -27.81
C THR A 78 -7.93 21.12 -27.66
N ILE A 79 -7.34 20.44 -26.67
CA ILE A 79 -7.63 19.05 -26.34
C ILE A 79 -8.91 19.00 -25.51
N LEU A 80 -9.93 18.30 -26.02
CA LEU A 80 -11.15 17.97 -25.29
C LEU A 80 -10.78 17.11 -24.08
N ASN A 81 -11.01 17.64 -22.87
CA ASN A 81 -10.66 16.98 -21.62
C ASN A 81 -11.64 15.83 -21.34
N PHE A 82 -11.32 14.63 -21.82
CA PHE A 82 -11.90 13.41 -21.26
C PHE A 82 -11.25 13.21 -19.88
N GLN A 83 -11.98 13.48 -18.80
CA GLN A 83 -11.61 13.02 -17.46
C GLN A 83 -11.61 11.49 -17.47
N GLN A 84 -10.45 10.89 -17.72
CA GLN A 84 -10.24 9.47 -17.52
C GLN A 84 -10.39 9.18 -16.02
N PRO A 85 -11.15 8.12 -15.63
CA PRO A 85 -11.16 7.62 -14.26
C PRO A 85 -9.72 7.39 -13.82
N GLN A 86 -9.25 8.20 -12.87
CA GLN A 86 -7.87 8.13 -12.41
C GLN A 86 -7.62 6.73 -11.83
N PRO A 87 -6.56 6.01 -12.22
CA PRO A 87 -6.20 4.77 -11.56
C PRO A 87 -5.97 5.08 -10.08
N ILE A 88 -6.67 4.37 -9.19
CA ILE A 88 -6.49 4.49 -7.74
C ILE A 88 -5.08 3.96 -7.44
N VAL A 89 -4.11 4.86 -7.30
CA VAL A 89 -2.77 4.51 -6.86
C VAL A 89 -2.82 4.25 -5.35
N PRO A 90 -2.44 3.05 -4.86
CA PRO A 90 -2.44 2.78 -3.43
C PRO A 90 -1.44 3.70 -2.72
N THR A 91 -1.90 4.42 -1.70
CA THR A 91 -1.10 5.35 -0.89
C THR A 91 -0.86 4.80 0.51
N ALA A 92 0.19 5.24 1.20
CA ALA A 92 0.46 4.77 2.56
C ALA A 92 -0.54 5.38 3.57
N ASN A 93 -1.03 4.55 4.50
CA ASN A 93 -1.79 4.99 5.67
C ASN A 93 -0.90 5.67 6.69
N GLY A 94 -1.11 6.97 6.91
CA GLY A 94 -0.37 7.75 7.89
C GLY A 94 -0.53 7.23 9.33
N THR A 95 -1.69 6.66 9.69
CA THR A 95 -1.94 6.07 11.01
C THR A 95 -1.12 4.80 11.24
N CYS A 96 -1.00 3.92 10.23
CA CYS A 96 -0.14 2.74 10.28
C CYS A 96 1.34 3.13 10.41
N THR A 97 1.78 4.14 9.67
CA THR A 97 3.16 4.65 9.75
C THR A 97 3.43 5.32 11.10
N ALA A 98 2.49 6.09 11.64
CA ALA A 98 2.61 6.72 12.96
C ALA A 98 2.73 5.68 14.08
N ALA A 99 1.96 4.57 14.01
CA ALA A 99 2.07 3.46 14.96
C ALA A 99 3.47 2.82 14.95
N PHE A 100 4.04 2.64 13.76
CA PHE A 100 5.39 2.11 13.60
C PHE A 100 6.45 3.04 14.20
N ILE A 101 6.40 4.34 13.87
CA ILE A 101 7.35 5.34 14.39
C ILE A 101 7.22 5.47 15.91
N CYS A 102 5.99 5.52 16.45
CA CYS A 102 5.79 5.57 17.90
C CYS A 102 6.32 4.31 18.60
N GLY A 103 6.14 3.12 18.01
CA GLY A 103 6.67 1.88 18.56
C GLY A 103 8.21 1.82 18.54
N LEU A 104 8.83 2.32 17.47
CA LEU A 104 10.28 2.32 17.30
C LEU A 104 10.96 3.35 18.22
N VAL A 105 10.49 4.60 18.20
CA VAL A 105 11.07 5.70 19.01
C VAL A 105 10.73 5.51 20.49
N GLY A 106 9.55 4.95 20.79
CA GLY A 106 9.09 4.68 22.16
C GLY A 106 10.00 3.75 22.96
N PHE A 107 10.75 2.87 22.29
CA PHE A 107 11.71 1.97 22.94
C PHE A 107 12.85 2.73 23.66
N PHE A 108 13.25 3.90 23.14
CA PHE A 108 14.44 4.61 23.62
C PHE A 108 14.14 5.83 24.51
N ILE A 109 12.99 6.51 24.34
CA ILE A 109 12.75 7.80 25.00
C ILE A 109 11.85 7.66 26.24
N MET A 110 10.66 7.07 26.11
CA MET A 110 9.71 6.88 27.20
C MET A 110 8.75 5.72 26.88
N PRO A 111 9.06 4.49 27.33
CA PRO A 111 8.34 3.29 26.91
C PRO A 111 6.87 3.26 27.38
N TRP A 112 6.53 3.95 28.47
CA TRP A 112 5.17 3.95 29.03
C TRP A 112 4.15 4.74 28.19
N ILE A 113 4.46 5.99 27.84
CA ILE A 113 3.50 6.86 27.12
C ILE A 113 3.47 6.49 25.63
N PHE A 114 4.65 6.35 25.02
CA PHE A 114 4.74 6.05 23.59
C PHE A 114 4.30 4.62 23.26
N GLY A 115 4.46 3.67 24.17
CA GLY A 115 3.97 2.30 23.98
C GLY A 115 2.44 2.24 23.85
N ILE A 116 1.71 2.98 24.69
CA ILE A 116 0.25 3.04 24.65
C ILE A 116 -0.22 3.74 23.37
N VAL A 117 0.39 4.87 23.01
CA VAL A 117 0.05 5.61 21.78
C VAL A 117 0.32 4.76 20.54
N ALA A 118 1.43 4.01 20.50
CA ALA A 118 1.74 3.09 19.41
C ALA A 118 0.67 2.00 19.24
N ILE A 119 0.14 1.45 20.34
CA ILE A 119 -0.93 0.44 20.31
C ILE A 119 -2.23 1.06 19.79
N ILE A 120 -2.62 2.23 20.28
CA ILE A 120 -3.87 2.90 19.86
C ILE A 120 -3.81 3.26 18.36
N CYS A 121 -2.73 3.92 17.92
CA CYS A 121 -2.54 4.23 16.50
C CYS A 121 -2.44 2.97 15.64
N GLY A 122 -1.86 1.89 16.17
CA GLY A 122 -1.77 0.60 15.51
C GLY A 122 -3.15 -0.02 15.27
N ILE A 123 -3.98 -0.10 16.31
CA ILE A 123 -5.34 -0.64 16.22
C ILE A 123 -6.20 0.22 15.28
N VAL A 124 -6.20 1.55 15.45
CA VAL A 124 -6.97 2.46 14.60
C VAL A 124 -6.51 2.40 13.14
N GLY A 125 -5.20 2.27 12.90
CA GLY A 125 -4.64 2.11 11.56
C GLY A 125 -5.02 0.79 10.89
N ILE A 126 -5.11 -0.30 11.65
CA ILE A 126 -5.52 -1.61 11.12
C ILE A 126 -7.04 -1.65 10.87
N VAL A 127 -7.86 -1.12 11.80
CA VAL A 127 -9.33 -1.12 11.68
C VAL A 127 -9.81 -0.25 10.52
N ASN A 128 -9.17 0.89 10.27
CA ASN A 128 -9.52 1.79 9.16
C ASN A 128 -8.79 1.45 7.85
N PHE A 129 -8.19 0.26 7.74
CA PHE A 129 -7.39 -0.09 6.58
C PHE A 129 -8.24 -0.50 5.37
N ASP A 130 -8.18 0.28 4.29
CA ASP A 130 -8.72 -0.07 2.98
C ASP A 130 -7.64 -0.69 2.06
N ALA A 131 -7.86 -1.93 1.61
CA ALA A 131 -6.94 -2.68 0.74
C ALA A 131 -6.90 -2.17 -0.71
N VAL A 132 -7.91 -1.42 -1.14
CA VAL A 132 -7.96 -0.80 -2.46
C VAL A 132 -7.17 0.52 -2.46
N ARG A 133 -7.20 1.24 -1.34
CA ARG A 133 -6.56 2.56 -1.21
C ARG A 133 -5.16 2.52 -0.62
N HIS A 134 -4.81 1.47 0.13
CA HIS A 134 -3.57 1.44 0.92
C HIS A 134 -2.81 0.12 0.81
N ASN A 135 -1.46 0.18 0.86
CA ASN A 135 -0.58 -0.99 0.69
C ASN A 135 0.32 -1.29 1.91
N ASN A 136 0.27 -0.50 2.98
CA ASN A 136 1.19 -0.58 4.11
C ASN A 136 0.56 -1.24 5.37
N LYS A 137 -0.30 -2.25 5.21
CA LYS A 137 -0.90 -3.01 6.34
C LYS A 137 0.17 -3.49 7.32
N TRP A 138 1.27 -3.99 6.77
CA TRP A 138 2.37 -4.56 7.54
C TRP A 138 2.98 -3.56 8.52
N GLN A 139 3.05 -2.27 8.18
CA GLN A 139 3.63 -1.25 9.06
C GLN A 139 2.82 -1.06 10.34
N GLY A 140 1.48 -1.06 10.23
CA GLY A 140 0.59 -0.98 11.39
C GLY A 140 0.71 -2.21 12.29
N ILE A 141 0.80 -3.41 11.70
CA ILE A 141 0.97 -4.67 12.43
C ILE A 141 2.32 -4.68 13.16
N THR A 142 3.41 -4.31 12.48
CA THR A 142 4.74 -4.23 13.10
C THR A 142 4.77 -3.21 14.24
N GLY A 143 4.14 -2.04 14.07
CA GLY A 143 4.02 -1.03 15.12
C GLY A 143 3.24 -1.52 16.35
N LEU A 144 2.14 -2.25 16.13
CA LEU A 144 1.36 -2.87 17.21
C LEU A 144 2.18 -3.91 17.98
N VAL A 145 2.89 -4.79 17.27
CA VAL A 145 3.76 -5.81 17.88
C VAL A 145 4.89 -5.18 18.68
N LEU A 146 5.56 -4.15 18.14
CA LEU A 146 6.59 -3.39 18.85
C LEU A 146 6.03 -2.70 20.09
N GLY A 147 4.81 -2.18 20.04
CA GLY A 147 4.12 -1.59 21.20
C GLY A 147 3.90 -2.60 22.33
N ILE A 148 3.42 -3.81 21.99
CA ILE A 148 3.21 -4.88 22.97
C ILE A 148 4.54 -5.33 23.59
N ILE A 149 5.57 -5.55 22.77
CA ILE A 149 6.91 -5.92 23.24
C ILE A 149 7.47 -4.85 24.19
N ASN A 150 7.28 -3.56 23.86
CA ASN A 150 7.68 -2.46 24.72
C ASN A 150 7.01 -2.48 26.09
N ILE A 151 5.69 -2.72 26.15
CA ILE A 151 4.97 -2.81 27.42
C ILE A 151 5.47 -4.00 28.25
N LEU A 152 5.65 -5.17 27.64
CA LEU A 152 6.18 -6.34 28.34
C LEU A 152 7.59 -6.09 28.89
N TRP A 153 8.46 -5.48 28.08
CA TRP A 153 9.80 -5.10 28.51
C TRP A 153 9.79 -4.09 29.65
N ALA A 154 8.92 -3.07 29.57
CA ALA A 154 8.76 -2.06 30.62
C ALA A 154 8.28 -2.68 31.95
N ILE A 155 7.37 -3.66 31.90
CA ILE A 155 6.90 -4.38 33.10
C ILE A 155 8.06 -5.15 33.75
N LEU A 156 8.88 -5.85 32.96
CA LEU A 156 10.03 -6.60 33.49
C LEU A 156 11.08 -5.69 34.13
N VAL A 157 11.43 -4.58 33.47
CA VAL A 157 12.34 -3.57 34.01
C VAL A 157 11.79 -2.98 35.31
N TYR A 158 10.49 -2.67 35.35
CA TYR A 158 9.86 -2.13 36.56
C TYR A 158 9.89 -3.14 37.72
N ALA A 159 9.59 -4.42 37.47
CA ALA A 159 9.68 -5.46 38.49
C ALA A 159 11.12 -5.63 39.01
N TYR A 160 12.12 -5.59 38.12
CA TYR A 160 13.54 -5.63 38.52
C TYR A 160 13.94 -4.42 39.37
N ILE A 161 13.52 -3.20 38.98
CA ILE A 161 13.79 -1.99 39.76
C ILE A 161 13.15 -2.08 41.14
N LEU A 162 11.90 -2.56 41.24
CA LEU A 162 11.25 -2.76 42.54
C LEU A 162 11.99 -3.77 43.43
N ASP A 163 12.45 -4.89 42.87
CA ASP A 163 13.24 -5.89 43.61
C ASP A 163 14.59 -5.32 44.10
N VAL A 164 15.26 -4.51 43.28
CA VAL A 164 16.49 -3.80 43.68
C VAL A 164 16.20 -2.81 44.81
N ILE A 165 15.10 -2.05 44.70
CA ILE A 165 14.70 -1.06 45.71
C ILE A 165 14.35 -1.75 47.03
N THR A 166 13.54 -2.81 47.02
CA THR A 166 13.15 -3.53 48.24
C THR A 166 14.36 -4.16 48.92
N LYS A 167 15.29 -4.74 48.14
CA LYS A 167 16.57 -5.24 48.67
C LYS A 167 17.40 -4.13 49.29
N ALA A 168 17.50 -2.98 48.64
CA ALA A 168 18.23 -1.82 49.17
C ALA A 168 17.65 -1.32 50.50
N PHE A 169 16.32 -1.24 50.62
CA PHE A 169 15.65 -0.86 51.87
C PHE A 169 15.77 -1.90 52.98
N SER A 170 15.78 -3.20 52.65
CA SER A 170 15.95 -4.26 53.65
C SER A 170 17.38 -4.33 54.23
N SER A 171 18.34 -3.69 53.58
CA SER A 171 19.75 -3.65 53.99
C SER A 171 20.11 -2.42 54.82
N MET A 172 19.17 -1.49 55.05
CA MET A 172 19.34 -0.30 55.90
C MET A 172 18.65 -0.51 57.25
#